data_AF-A0A0Q7CBC0-F1
#
_entry.id   AF-A0A0Q7CBC0-F1
#
_cell.length_a   1.000
_cell.length_b   1.000
_cell.length_c   1.000
_cell.angle_alpha   90.00
_cell.angle_beta   90.00
_cell.angle_gamma   90.00
#
_symmetry.space_group_name_H-M   'P 1'
#
loop_
_entity.id
_entity.type
_entity.pdbx_description
1 polymer ?
#
loop_
_entity_poly.entity_id
_entity_poly.type
_entity_poly.pdbx_seq_one_letter_code
_entity_poly.pdbx_strand_id
1 'polypeptide(L)'
;MIEAVKTARPTGGAGGSFAPLRQPVFAVLWAATVLGNIGSFMRDVASSWLVTDLSASPTAVALIQTAATLPIFLLAIPAGVLSDILDRRRFLVFVQLVLASVSGTLLVLSHTGALTVEYLIALTFVGGIGAALMGPTWQSIVPELVPRSDLKSAVALNSLGINIARSIGPAAGGLILASFGAALTYGADVLSYVFVIAALIWWKRPAAVDSGLSENFLGAFRAGLRYTRASKELHRVLLRAAVFFLFASSVWALLPLVARQMLGGTAGFYGVLLGAVGAGAIAGALVMPRLRQRLDADGLVLLASVITAAVMGALVFAPPKWLAIVLLLLLGLGWIIALTTLNGVAQAILPNWVRGRGLAVYLTVFNGAMAAGSLGWGLIAQEIGVPYTLVTGAIGLVIVAVLFHRARLPTGESDLQASNHWPEPLVAEPIAHDRGPVMIQVEYRIRKEDRPAFLDAMKRLSLERRRDGAYAWGITEHTGDGERVMEWFLVESWAEHLRQHHRVSHADADLQSEAVRFHIGPDKPEVHHFLSL
;
A
#
# COMPACT_ATOMS: atom_id res chain seq x y z
N MET A 1 -36.54 40.19 -29.61
CA MET A 1 -35.27 40.42 -28.90
C MET A 1 -34.99 39.16 -28.09
N ILE A 2 -34.39 38.16 -28.73
CA ILE A 2 -34.10 36.83 -28.14
C ILE A 2 -32.58 36.71 -28.19
N GLU A 3 -31.95 36.78 -27.02
CA GLU A 3 -30.50 36.76 -26.87
C GLU A 3 -30.02 35.31 -26.91
N ALA A 4 -29.23 34.98 -27.94
CA ALA A 4 -28.70 33.65 -28.16
C ALA A 4 -27.63 33.33 -27.11
N VAL A 5 -27.97 32.40 -26.21
CA VAL A 5 -27.00 31.74 -25.32
C VAL A 5 -26.00 30.96 -26.18
N LYS A 6 -24.80 31.52 -26.29
CA LYS A 6 -23.66 30.94 -27.00
C LYS A 6 -23.20 29.70 -26.20
N THR A 7 -23.74 28.53 -26.54
CA THR A 7 -23.25 27.24 -26.04
C THR A 7 -21.81 27.05 -26.51
N ALA A 8 -20.85 27.31 -25.63
CA ALA A 8 -19.47 26.94 -25.85
C ALA A 8 -19.40 25.41 -25.97
N ARG A 9 -19.05 24.91 -27.17
CA ARG A 9 -18.70 23.51 -27.37
C ARG A 9 -17.52 23.17 -26.44
N PRO A 10 -17.56 22.07 -25.68
CA PRO A 10 -16.35 21.59 -25.02
C PRO A 10 -15.38 21.18 -26.13
N THR A 11 -14.28 21.93 -26.28
CA THR A 11 -13.15 21.51 -27.08
C THR A 11 -12.53 20.31 -26.38
N GLY A 12 -12.96 19.11 -26.79
CA GLY A 12 -12.37 17.83 -26.41
C GLY A 12 -10.94 17.74 -26.92
N GLY A 13 -10.01 18.37 -26.22
CA GLY A 13 -8.60 18.01 -26.30
C GLY A 13 -8.44 16.67 -25.59
N ALA A 14 -8.19 15.61 -26.35
CA ALA A 14 -7.78 14.32 -25.81
C ALA A 14 -6.65 14.54 -24.79
N GLY A 15 -6.95 14.32 -23.51
CA GLY A 15 -6.03 14.55 -22.41
C GLY A 15 -4.86 13.59 -22.50
N GLY A 16 -3.74 14.05 -23.06
CA GLY A 16 -2.48 13.31 -23.01
C GLY A 16 -2.05 13.09 -21.55
N SER A 17 -1.20 12.09 -21.31
CA SER A 17 -0.70 11.76 -19.97
C SER A 17 -0.03 12.92 -19.21
N PHE A 18 0.35 13.99 -19.92
CA PHE A 18 0.95 15.21 -19.39
C PHE A 18 -0.02 16.39 -19.21
N ALA A 19 -1.32 16.23 -19.51
CA ALA A 19 -2.33 17.27 -19.37
C ALA A 19 -2.35 17.97 -17.98
N PRO A 20 -2.16 17.26 -16.85
CA PRO A 20 -2.10 17.89 -15.52
C PRO A 20 -1.03 18.97 -15.38
N LEU A 21 0.11 18.87 -16.09
CA LEU A 21 1.20 19.86 -16.02
C LEU A 21 0.82 21.20 -16.65
N ARG A 22 -0.28 21.28 -17.40
CA ARG A 22 -0.82 22.56 -17.89
C ARG A 22 -1.47 23.37 -16.78
N GLN A 23 -1.84 22.75 -15.66
CA GLN A 23 -2.37 23.43 -14.49
C GLN A 23 -1.19 23.98 -13.66
N PRO A 24 -1.01 25.31 -13.53
CA PRO A 24 0.18 25.89 -12.90
C PRO A 24 0.37 25.43 -11.45
N VAL A 25 -0.72 25.32 -10.69
CA VAL A 25 -0.69 24.88 -9.30
C VAL A 25 -0.20 23.43 -9.19
N PHE A 26 -0.73 22.54 -10.03
CA PHE A 26 -0.29 21.15 -10.09
C PHE A 26 1.19 21.06 -10.49
N ALA A 27 1.62 21.77 -11.53
CA ALA A 27 3.00 21.74 -12.01
C ALA A 27 4.01 22.19 -10.95
N VAL A 28 3.73 23.28 -10.23
CA VAL A 28 4.60 23.80 -9.17
C VAL A 28 4.68 22.82 -8.00
N LEU A 29 3.55 22.31 -7.51
CA LEU A 29 3.53 21.35 -6.40
C LEU A 29 4.13 20.00 -6.79
N TRP A 30 3.92 19.55 -8.04
CA TRP A 30 4.54 18.34 -8.56
C TRP A 30 6.06 18.48 -8.65
N ALA A 31 6.58 19.58 -9.22
CA ALA A 31 8.02 19.82 -9.30
C ALA A 31 8.65 19.91 -7.90
N ALA A 32 7.99 20.62 -6.97
CA ALA A 32 8.41 20.68 -5.58
C ALA A 32 8.43 19.28 -4.94
N THR A 33 7.42 18.45 -5.19
CA THR A 33 7.34 17.07 -4.68
C THR A 33 8.47 16.20 -5.22
N VAL A 34 8.77 16.29 -6.51
CA VAL A 34 9.88 15.55 -7.12
C VAL A 34 11.20 15.97 -6.48
N LEU A 35 11.44 17.28 -6.34
CA LEU A 35 12.65 17.81 -5.71
C LEU A 35 12.78 17.40 -4.23
N GLY A 36 11.68 17.47 -3.47
CA GLY A 36 11.63 17.03 -2.08
C GLY A 36 11.90 15.54 -1.91
N ASN A 37 11.36 14.69 -2.79
CA ASN A 37 11.66 13.26 -2.78
C ASN A 37 13.13 12.99 -3.12
N ILE A 38 13.72 13.74 -4.08
CA ILE A 38 15.16 13.64 -4.39
C ILE A 38 15.98 13.94 -3.14
N GLY A 39 15.70 15.05 -2.45
CA GLY A 39 16.37 15.41 -1.19
C GLY A 39 16.24 14.33 -0.13
N SER A 40 15.02 13.81 0.08
CA SER A 40 14.78 12.76 1.08
C SER A 40 15.58 11.48 0.77
N PHE A 41 15.62 11.06 -0.50
CA PHE A 41 16.46 9.92 -0.90
C PHE A 41 17.95 10.20 -0.72
N MET A 42 18.41 11.43 -0.96
CA MET A 42 19.81 11.80 -0.70
C MET A 42 20.15 11.69 0.79
N ARG A 43 19.28 12.16 1.69
CA ARG A 43 19.42 11.97 3.14
C ARG A 43 19.44 10.50 3.51
N ASP A 44 18.51 9.70 2.98
CA ASP A 44 18.45 8.26 3.30
C ASP A 44 19.73 7.52 2.87
N VAL A 45 20.30 7.86 1.70
CA VAL A 45 21.60 7.33 1.25
C VAL A 45 22.73 7.78 2.17
N ALA A 46 22.77 9.05 2.54
CA ALA A 46 23.78 9.58 3.45
C ALA A 46 23.72 8.89 4.81
N SER A 47 22.53 8.75 5.40
CA SER A 47 22.36 8.10 6.70
C SER A 47 22.71 6.61 6.64
N SER A 48 22.30 5.91 5.57
CA SER A 48 22.60 4.48 5.39
C SER A 48 24.10 4.21 5.16
N TRP A 49 24.82 5.14 4.54
CA TRP A 49 26.27 5.02 4.37
C TRP A 49 27.03 5.43 5.63
N LEU A 50 26.68 6.56 6.23
CA LEU A 50 27.43 7.17 7.33
C LEU A 50 27.43 6.31 8.59
N VAL A 51 26.36 5.54 8.84
CA VAL A 51 26.35 4.57 9.94
C VAL A 51 27.47 3.53 9.82
N THR A 52 27.93 3.21 8.61
CA THR A 52 29.06 2.28 8.39
C THR A 52 30.41 2.91 8.75
N ASP A 53 30.51 4.24 8.77
CA ASP A 53 31.69 4.98 9.28
C ASP A 53 31.66 5.07 10.81
N LEU A 54 30.46 5.14 11.39
CA LEU A 54 30.26 5.30 12.83
C LEU A 54 30.26 3.95 13.60
N SER A 55 29.93 2.85 12.93
CA SER A 55 29.84 1.52 13.56
C SER A 55 30.22 0.40 12.60
N ALA A 56 30.94 -0.60 13.13
CA ALA A 56 31.20 -1.85 12.43
C ALA A 56 30.06 -2.88 12.56
N SER A 57 29.04 -2.59 13.39
CA SER A 57 27.95 -3.53 13.69
C SER A 57 26.92 -3.61 12.55
N PRO A 58 26.66 -4.81 11.98
CA PRO A 58 25.57 -5.00 11.03
C PRO A 58 24.18 -4.62 11.58
N THR A 59 23.95 -4.83 12.87
CA THR A 59 22.71 -4.42 13.54
C THR A 59 22.51 -2.91 13.48
N ALA A 60 23.55 -2.12 13.75
CA ALA A 60 23.47 -0.66 13.69
C ALA A 60 23.08 -0.16 12.28
N VAL A 61 23.67 -0.75 11.24
CA VAL A 61 23.35 -0.41 9.85
C VAL A 61 21.91 -0.77 9.51
N ALA A 62 21.48 -1.98 9.87
CA ALA A 62 20.12 -2.43 9.60
C ALA A 62 19.05 -1.68 10.42
N LEU A 63 19.42 -1.13 11.58
CA LEU A 63 18.56 -0.27 12.39
C LEU A 63 18.23 1.06 11.69
N ILE A 64 19.10 1.58 10.82
CA ILE A 64 18.76 2.76 10.00
C ILE A 64 17.58 2.44 9.07
N GLN A 65 17.63 1.31 8.37
CA GLN A 65 16.53 0.87 7.50
C GLN A 65 15.25 0.58 8.30
N THR A 66 15.39 -0.01 9.49
CA THR A 66 14.28 -0.26 10.41
C THR A 66 13.66 1.05 10.89
N ALA A 67 14.47 2.02 11.30
CA ALA A 67 14.03 3.34 11.76
C ALA A 67 13.28 4.11 10.67
N ALA A 68 13.69 3.98 9.40
CA ALA A 68 13.00 4.62 8.29
C ALA A 68 11.61 4.00 7.99
N THR A 69 11.41 2.71 8.23
CA THR A 69 10.22 1.95 7.80
C THR A 69 9.23 1.65 8.92
N LEU A 70 9.72 1.46 10.14
CA LEU A 70 8.90 1.14 11.31
C LEU A 70 7.83 2.19 11.62
N PRO A 71 8.10 3.51 11.56
CA PRO A 71 7.06 4.53 11.75
C PRO A 71 5.94 4.42 10.71
N ILE A 72 6.26 4.11 9.46
CA ILE A 72 5.26 3.95 8.39
C ILE A 72 4.33 2.79 8.71
N PHE A 73 4.87 1.69 9.24
CA PHE A 73 4.07 0.56 9.73
C PHE A 73 3.17 0.96 10.90
N LEU A 74 3.72 1.62 11.93
CA LEU A 74 3.00 1.97 13.16
C LEU A 74 1.94 3.07 12.96
N LEU A 75 2.22 4.03 12.06
CA LEU A 75 1.43 5.24 11.90
C LEU A 75 0.53 5.23 10.65
N ALA A 76 0.49 4.14 9.87
CA ALA A 76 -0.33 4.05 8.66
C ALA A 76 -1.80 4.49 8.89
N ILE A 77 -2.40 4.08 10.02
CA ILE A 77 -3.80 4.39 10.35
C ILE A 77 -3.95 5.80 10.94
N PRO A 78 -3.21 6.19 12.01
CA PRO A 78 -3.26 7.56 12.54
C PRO A 78 -3.00 8.64 11.49
N ALA A 79 -2.06 8.40 10.56
CA ALA A 79 -1.73 9.36 9.51
C ALA A 79 -2.92 9.70 8.61
N GLY A 80 -3.73 8.69 8.25
CA GLY A 80 -4.96 8.91 7.48
C GLY A 80 -5.98 9.75 8.24
N VAL A 81 -6.22 9.42 9.52
CA VAL A 81 -7.13 10.18 10.40
C VAL A 81 -6.72 11.64 10.51
N LEU A 82 -5.45 11.89 10.82
CA LEU A 82 -4.89 13.23 10.96
C LEU A 82 -5.02 14.04 9.65
N SER A 83 -4.80 13.38 8.51
CA SER A 83 -4.93 13.98 7.19
C SER A 83 -6.37 14.38 6.82
N ASP A 84 -7.37 13.78 7.45
CA ASP A 84 -8.78 14.05 7.18
C ASP A 84 -9.34 15.14 8.10
N ILE A 85 -8.84 15.22 9.34
CA ILE A 85 -9.31 16.18 10.34
C ILE A 85 -8.59 17.54 10.22
N LEU A 86 -7.29 17.53 9.91
CA LEU A 86 -6.49 18.75 9.88
C LEU A 86 -6.56 19.44 8.51
N ASP A 87 -6.35 20.76 8.49
CA ASP A 87 -6.12 21.46 7.23
C ASP A 87 -4.86 20.92 6.55
N ARG A 88 -5.07 20.25 5.41
CA ARG A 88 -4.03 19.49 4.68
C ARG A 88 -2.81 20.35 4.40
N ARG A 89 -3.01 21.58 3.92
CA ARG A 89 -1.92 22.51 3.59
C ARG A 89 -1.09 22.86 4.81
N ARG A 90 -1.72 23.29 5.92
CA ARG A 90 -1.01 23.61 7.17
C ARG A 90 -0.31 22.40 7.75
N PHE A 91 -0.95 21.24 7.70
CA PHE A 91 -0.38 19.99 8.19
C PHE A 91 0.87 19.59 7.41
N LEU A 92 0.85 19.69 6.08
CA LEU A 92 2.03 19.43 5.25
C LEU A 92 3.16 20.42 5.53
N VAL A 93 2.86 21.71 5.66
CA VAL A 93 3.89 22.70 6.03
C VAL A 93 4.53 22.32 7.37
N PHE A 94 3.74 21.92 8.36
CA PHE A 94 4.25 21.46 9.65
C PHE A 94 5.15 20.22 9.50
N VAL A 95 4.72 19.19 8.76
CA VAL A 95 5.52 17.97 8.55
C VAL A 95 6.82 18.30 7.82
N GLN A 96 6.79 19.18 6.82
CA GLN A 96 8.00 19.61 6.10
C GLN A 96 8.95 20.41 6.99
N LEU A 97 8.44 21.22 7.92
CA LEU A 97 9.28 21.91 8.91
C LEU A 97 9.98 20.91 9.84
N VAL A 98 9.26 19.89 10.32
CA VAL A 98 9.84 18.83 11.16
C VAL A 98 10.95 18.08 10.40
N LEU A 99 10.71 17.70 9.14
CA LEU A 99 11.69 17.01 8.32
C LEU A 99 12.90 17.89 7.94
N ALA A 100 12.67 19.18 7.71
CA ALA A 100 13.74 20.16 7.54
C ALA A 100 14.57 20.30 8.82
N SER A 101 13.94 20.29 10.00
CA SER A 101 14.66 20.29 11.28
C SER A 101 15.48 19.02 11.47
N VAL A 102 14.94 17.83 11.16
CA VAL A 102 15.70 16.57 11.20
C VAL A 102 16.96 16.66 10.34
N SER A 103 16.81 17.09 9.09
CA SER A 103 17.92 17.20 8.14
C SER A 103 18.91 18.31 8.54
N GLY A 104 18.40 19.41 9.11
CA GLY A 104 19.21 20.49 9.66
C GLY A 104 20.03 20.06 10.86
N THR A 105 19.45 19.26 11.77
CA THR A 105 20.17 18.67 12.89
C THR A 105 21.23 17.69 12.41
N LEU A 106 20.91 16.81 11.44
CA LEU A 106 21.89 15.91 10.81
C LEU A 106 23.04 16.66 10.15
N LEU A 107 22.75 17.76 9.45
CA LEU A 107 23.76 18.65 8.88
C LEU A 107 24.69 19.20 9.96
N VAL A 108 24.14 19.82 11.00
CA VAL A 108 24.92 20.46 12.08
C VAL A 108 25.78 19.42 12.80
N LEU A 109 25.19 18.30 13.22
CA LEU A 109 25.92 17.23 13.92
C LEU A 109 27.01 16.61 13.04
N SER A 110 26.75 16.42 11.75
CA SER A 110 27.75 15.93 10.80
C SER A 110 28.87 16.95 10.57
N HIS A 111 28.56 18.24 10.57
CA HIS A 111 29.55 19.30 10.37
C HIS A 111 30.45 19.49 11.59
N THR A 112 29.89 19.40 12.79
CA THR A 112 30.63 19.54 14.06
C THR A 112 31.35 18.27 14.50
N GLY A 113 31.10 17.14 13.83
CA GLY A 113 31.64 15.83 14.20
C GLY A 113 30.99 15.20 15.45
N ALA A 114 29.84 15.74 15.90
CA ALA A 114 29.10 15.27 17.07
C ALA A 114 28.05 14.19 16.77
N LEU A 115 27.95 13.74 15.51
CA LEU A 115 26.96 12.76 15.10
C LEU A 115 27.35 11.35 15.58
N THR A 116 26.50 10.75 16.42
CA THR A 116 26.63 9.36 16.87
C THR A 116 25.63 8.44 16.17
N VAL A 117 25.79 7.13 16.34
CA VAL A 117 24.87 6.11 15.81
C VAL A 117 23.45 6.29 16.36
N GLU A 118 23.34 6.59 17.65
CA GLU A 118 22.06 6.76 18.35
C GLU A 118 21.30 7.97 17.82
N TYR A 119 21.99 9.11 17.63
CA TYR A 119 21.38 10.30 17.04
C TYR A 119 20.96 10.06 15.59
N LEU A 120 21.78 9.34 14.82
CA LEU A 120 21.45 9.01 13.44
C LEU A 120 20.20 8.12 13.35
N ILE A 121 20.10 7.08 14.19
CA ILE A 121 18.92 6.21 14.26
C ILE A 121 17.68 7.00 14.70
N ALA A 122 17.79 7.80 15.77
CA ALA A 122 16.67 8.58 16.30
C ALA A 122 16.14 9.60 15.28
N LEU A 123 17.03 10.34 14.62
CA LEU A 123 16.66 11.31 13.58
C LEU A 123 16.08 10.62 12.35
N THR A 124 16.61 9.45 11.97
CA THR A 124 16.02 8.63 10.90
C THR A 124 14.61 8.15 11.26
N PHE A 125 14.37 7.78 12.52
CA PHE A 125 13.04 7.40 13.00
C PHE A 125 12.05 8.56 12.93
N VAL A 126 12.45 9.78 13.35
CA VAL A 126 11.62 10.98 13.18
C VAL A 126 11.39 11.29 11.69
N GLY A 127 12.40 11.08 10.84
CA GLY A 127 12.25 11.15 9.38
C GLY A 127 11.18 10.20 8.86
N GLY A 128 11.19 8.94 9.33
CA GLY A 128 10.17 7.94 9.01
C GLY A 128 8.77 8.35 9.48
N ILE A 129 8.63 9.00 10.64
CA ILE A 129 7.35 9.56 11.10
C ILE A 129 6.85 10.60 10.10
N GLY A 130 7.70 11.54 9.69
CA GLY A 130 7.31 12.54 8.69
C GLY A 130 6.88 11.89 7.37
N ALA A 131 7.62 10.89 6.88
CA ALA A 131 7.26 10.14 5.67
C ALA A 131 5.89 9.44 5.80
N ALA A 132 5.59 8.85 6.97
CA ALA A 132 4.31 8.20 7.25
C ALA A 132 3.14 9.18 7.20
N LEU A 133 3.34 10.41 7.70
CA LEU A 133 2.32 11.46 7.72
C LEU A 133 2.14 12.13 6.36
N MET A 134 3.22 12.30 5.57
CA MET A 134 3.16 12.98 4.27
C MET A 134 2.32 12.21 3.25
N GLY A 135 2.50 10.89 3.13
CA GLY A 135 1.93 10.09 2.05
C GLY A 135 0.42 10.25 1.89
N PRO A 136 -0.39 9.97 2.94
CA PRO A 136 -1.84 10.13 2.89
C PRO A 136 -2.27 11.58 2.60
N THR A 137 -1.63 12.57 3.23
CA THR A 137 -1.99 13.97 3.04
C THR A 137 -1.70 14.46 1.62
N TRP A 138 -0.61 14.00 1.01
CA TRP A 138 -0.33 14.28 -0.40
C TRP A 138 -1.33 13.63 -1.34
N GLN A 139 -1.73 12.40 -1.09
CA GLN A 139 -2.77 11.75 -1.90
C GLN A 139 -4.11 12.51 -1.84
N SER A 140 -4.45 13.06 -0.69
CA SER A 140 -5.72 13.78 -0.48
C SER A 140 -5.78 15.17 -1.13
N ILE A 141 -4.64 15.82 -1.39
CA ILE A 141 -4.66 17.13 -2.07
C ILE A 141 -4.69 17.02 -3.60
N VAL A 142 -4.23 15.91 -4.20
CA VAL A 142 -4.15 15.76 -5.66
C VAL A 142 -5.50 16.00 -6.36
N PRO A 143 -6.64 15.47 -5.87
CA PRO A 143 -7.95 15.76 -6.46
C PRO A 143 -8.37 17.24 -6.38
N GLU A 144 -7.77 18.02 -5.48
CA GLU A 144 -8.02 19.46 -5.36
C GLU A 144 -7.21 20.29 -6.37
N LEU A 145 -6.14 19.71 -6.94
CA LEU A 145 -5.21 20.41 -7.84
C LEU A 145 -5.61 20.32 -9.32
N VAL A 146 -6.44 19.35 -9.69
CA VAL A 146 -6.75 19.04 -11.09
C VAL A 146 -8.24 18.76 -11.28
N PRO A 147 -8.79 19.04 -12.48
CA PRO A 147 -10.14 18.60 -12.82
C PRO A 147 -10.30 17.07 -12.73
N ARG A 148 -11.52 16.59 -12.48
CA ARG A 148 -11.82 15.14 -12.38
C ARG A 148 -11.40 14.36 -13.63
N SER A 149 -11.44 14.97 -14.81
CA SER A 149 -11.00 14.36 -16.08
C SER A 149 -9.51 14.01 -16.09
N ASP A 150 -8.70 14.77 -15.34
CA ASP A 150 -7.24 14.71 -15.40
C ASP A 150 -6.66 13.93 -14.22
N LEU A 151 -7.50 13.52 -13.26
CA LEU A 151 -7.09 12.87 -12.01
C LEU A 151 -6.25 11.60 -12.25
N LYS A 152 -6.65 10.74 -13.19
CA LYS A 152 -5.90 9.51 -13.51
C LYS A 152 -4.49 9.84 -14.01
N SER A 153 -4.37 10.83 -14.90
CA SER A 153 -3.08 11.30 -15.41
C SER A 153 -2.23 11.95 -14.31
N ALA A 154 -2.85 12.68 -13.38
CA ALA A 154 -2.16 13.31 -12.26
C ALA A 154 -1.58 12.26 -11.29
N VAL A 155 -2.34 11.20 -10.98
CA VAL A 155 -1.85 10.07 -10.17
C VAL A 155 -0.70 9.34 -10.87
N ALA A 156 -0.79 9.14 -12.19
CA ALA A 156 0.29 8.54 -12.98
C ALA A 156 1.56 9.40 -12.97
N LEU A 157 1.44 10.73 -13.10
CA LEU A 157 2.56 11.67 -13.04
C LEU A 157 3.21 11.71 -11.65
N ASN A 158 2.43 11.66 -10.56
CA ASN A 158 2.99 11.56 -9.21
C ASN A 158 3.79 10.27 -9.03
N SER A 159 3.24 9.14 -9.52
CA SER A 159 3.94 7.87 -9.50
C SER A 159 5.24 7.93 -10.30
N LEU A 160 5.23 8.55 -11.48
CA LEU A 160 6.43 8.78 -12.29
C LEU A 160 7.45 9.65 -11.53
N GLY A 161 7.01 10.74 -10.91
CA GLY A 161 7.85 11.64 -10.12
C GLY A 161 8.60 10.94 -8.98
N ILE A 162 7.92 10.07 -8.24
CA ILE A 162 8.56 9.27 -7.18
C ILE A 162 9.61 8.30 -7.76
N ASN A 163 9.34 7.67 -8.90
CA ASN A 163 10.31 6.76 -9.54
C ASN A 163 11.54 7.51 -10.10
N ILE A 164 11.35 8.72 -10.63
CA ILE A 164 12.44 9.61 -11.04
C ILE A 164 13.29 9.95 -9.81
N ALA A 165 12.66 10.40 -8.73
CA ALA A 165 13.35 10.74 -7.50
C ALA A 165 14.11 9.55 -6.90
N ARG A 166 13.53 8.36 -6.91
CA ARG A 166 14.16 7.12 -6.43
C ARG A 166 15.37 6.69 -7.24
N SER A 167 15.47 7.11 -8.51
CA SER A 167 16.60 6.78 -9.37
C SER A 167 17.69 7.85 -9.29
N ILE A 168 17.31 9.13 -9.30
CA ILE A 168 18.25 10.26 -9.29
C ILE A 168 18.78 10.54 -7.88
N GLY A 169 17.90 10.53 -6.88
CA GLY A 169 18.22 10.89 -5.49
C GLY A 169 19.38 10.10 -4.91
N PRO A 170 19.38 8.76 -4.96
CA PRO A 170 20.49 7.97 -4.45
C PRO A 170 21.83 8.20 -5.16
N ALA A 171 21.80 8.36 -6.49
CA ALA A 171 23.00 8.61 -7.28
C ALA A 171 23.58 10.01 -6.97
N ALA A 172 22.73 11.03 -6.93
CA ALA A 172 23.11 12.39 -6.55
C ALA A 172 23.61 12.46 -5.10
N GLY A 173 22.92 11.78 -4.19
CA GLY A 173 23.26 11.72 -2.77
C GLY A 173 24.61 11.04 -2.53
N GLY A 174 24.85 9.89 -3.15
CA GLY A 174 26.14 9.21 -3.05
C GLY A 174 27.29 10.02 -3.65
N LEU A 175 27.06 10.70 -4.78
CA LEU A 175 28.06 11.57 -5.41
C LEU A 175 28.42 12.78 -4.54
N ILE A 176 27.41 13.48 -4.00
CA ILE A 176 27.64 14.62 -3.11
C ILE A 176 28.31 14.15 -1.83
N LEU A 177 27.88 13.03 -1.26
CA LEU A 177 28.47 12.45 -0.06
C LEU A 177 29.96 12.11 -0.26
N ALA A 178 30.30 11.49 -1.38
CA ALA A 178 31.68 11.14 -1.70
C ALA A 178 32.58 12.34 -1.99
N SER A 179 32.03 13.41 -2.56
CA SER A 179 32.81 14.55 -3.04
C SER A 179 32.89 15.69 -2.02
N PHE A 180 31.83 15.87 -1.25
CA PHE A 180 31.60 17.05 -0.40
C PHE A 180 31.23 16.70 1.05
N GLY A 181 31.02 15.41 1.35
CA GLY A 181 30.71 14.92 2.69
C GLY A 181 29.23 14.98 3.08
N ALA A 182 28.94 14.45 4.27
CA ALA A 182 27.57 14.26 4.75
C ALA A 182 26.85 15.58 5.06
N ALA A 183 27.55 16.59 5.60
CA ALA A 183 26.95 17.89 5.90
C ALA A 183 26.32 18.56 4.66
N LEU A 184 27.02 18.59 3.53
CA LEU A 184 26.49 19.16 2.28
C LEU A 184 25.36 18.29 1.68
N THR A 185 25.42 16.97 1.88
CA THR A 185 24.34 16.07 1.44
C THR A 185 23.05 16.32 2.22
N TYR A 186 23.13 16.47 3.54
CA TYR A 186 21.98 16.84 4.38
C TYR A 186 21.50 18.28 4.11
N GLY A 187 22.41 19.20 3.80
CA GLY A 187 22.06 20.57 3.39
C GLY A 187 21.26 20.63 2.10
N ALA A 188 21.55 19.76 1.13
CA ALA A 188 20.74 19.64 -0.07
C ALA A 188 19.30 19.17 0.24
N ASP A 189 19.12 18.27 1.21
CA ASP A 189 17.79 17.84 1.65
C ASP A 189 17.03 18.98 2.36
N VAL A 190 17.69 19.71 3.27
CA VAL A 190 17.13 20.92 3.91
C VAL A 190 16.63 21.91 2.86
N LEU A 191 17.45 22.18 1.84
CA LEU A 191 17.08 23.10 0.76
C LEU A 191 15.87 22.57 -0.03
N SER A 192 15.76 21.26 -0.25
CA SER A 192 14.61 20.65 -0.90
C SER A 192 13.31 20.91 -0.12
N TYR A 193 13.34 20.80 1.21
CA TYR A 193 12.17 21.10 2.06
C TYR A 193 11.79 22.57 2.01
N VAL A 194 12.76 23.49 1.96
CA VAL A 194 12.48 24.93 1.80
C VAL A 194 11.71 25.20 0.52
N PHE A 195 12.08 24.54 -0.60
CA PHE A 195 11.35 24.67 -1.86
C PHE A 195 9.92 24.13 -1.75
N VAL A 196 9.70 22.98 -1.09
CA VAL A 196 8.35 22.44 -0.91
C VAL A 196 7.50 23.32 -0.02
N ILE A 197 8.06 23.82 1.08
CA ILE A 197 7.37 24.76 1.99
C ILE A 197 6.99 26.04 1.24
N ALA A 198 7.90 26.61 0.44
CA ALA A 198 7.62 27.79 -0.37
C ALA A 198 6.47 27.54 -1.36
N ALA A 199 6.46 26.39 -2.05
CA ALA A 199 5.40 26.01 -2.97
C ALA A 199 4.04 25.83 -2.26
N LEU A 200 4.04 25.23 -1.07
CA LEU A 200 2.86 25.07 -0.22
C LEU A 200 2.33 26.40 0.32
N ILE A 201 3.21 27.34 0.68
CA ILE A 201 2.83 28.68 1.14
C ILE A 201 2.30 29.51 -0.04
N TRP A 202 2.88 29.37 -1.23
CA TRP A 202 2.39 30.04 -2.43
C TRP A 202 1.00 29.54 -2.85
N TRP A 203 0.72 28.24 -2.70
CA TRP A 203 -0.58 27.66 -3.04
C TRP A 203 -1.70 28.18 -2.11
N LYS A 204 -2.64 28.94 -2.67
CA LYS A 204 -3.88 29.33 -1.98
C LYS A 204 -4.95 28.25 -2.17
N ARG A 205 -5.03 27.33 -1.22
CA ARG A 205 -6.06 26.27 -1.19
C ARG A 205 -7.46 26.91 -1.11
N PRO A 206 -8.38 26.60 -2.05
CA PRO A 206 -9.78 27.00 -1.93
C PRO A 206 -10.40 26.42 -0.65
N ALA A 207 -11.27 27.17 0.02
CA ALA A 207 -11.98 26.66 1.20
C ALA A 207 -12.76 25.40 0.81
N ALA A 208 -12.58 24.32 1.58
CA ALA A 208 -13.32 23.10 1.36
C ALA A 208 -14.82 23.39 1.55
N VAL A 209 -15.64 23.09 0.55
CA VAL A 209 -17.08 22.96 0.77
C VAL A 209 -17.24 21.72 1.65
N ASP A 210 -17.73 21.90 2.88
CA ASP A 210 -18.08 20.79 3.75
C ASP A 210 -19.12 19.93 3.04
N SER A 211 -18.66 18.85 2.40
CA SER A 211 -19.55 17.78 2.03
C SER A 211 -19.95 17.11 3.35
N GLY A 212 -21.13 17.46 3.89
CA GLY A 212 -21.74 16.91 5.11
C GLY A 212 -22.04 15.40 5.07
N LEU A 213 -21.26 14.65 4.29
CA LEU A 213 -21.23 13.21 4.12
C LEU A 213 -19.85 12.68 4.54
N SER A 214 -19.27 13.22 5.61
CA SER A 214 -18.11 12.57 6.23
C SER A 214 -18.59 11.21 6.74
N GLU A 215 -18.15 10.14 6.07
CA GLU A 215 -18.25 8.80 6.64
C GLU A 215 -17.68 8.86 8.07
N ASN A 216 -18.33 8.21 9.04
CA ASN A 216 -17.68 7.93 10.32
C ASN A 216 -16.43 7.11 10.01
N PHE A 217 -15.27 7.78 9.89
CA PHE A 217 -13.98 7.19 9.49
C PHE A 217 -13.68 5.92 10.29
N LEU A 218 -13.99 5.96 11.59
CA LEU A 218 -13.86 4.83 12.52
C LEU A 218 -14.78 3.65 12.15
N GLY A 219 -16.02 3.91 11.72
CA GLY A 219 -16.95 2.89 11.25
C GLY A 219 -16.50 2.26 9.92
N ALA A 220 -16.08 3.09 8.97
CA ALA A 220 -15.52 2.62 7.69
C ALA A 220 -14.21 1.83 7.87
N PHE A 221 -13.38 2.24 8.84
CA PHE A 221 -12.15 1.55 9.20
C PHE A 221 -12.43 0.18 9.84
N ARG A 222 -13.38 0.11 10.80
CA ARG A 222 -13.84 -1.16 11.39
C ARG A 222 -14.39 -2.10 10.34
N ALA A 223 -15.20 -1.60 9.41
CA ALA A 223 -15.72 -2.38 8.28
C ALA A 223 -14.60 -2.92 7.38
N GLY A 224 -13.60 -2.10 7.04
CA GLY A 224 -12.42 -2.52 6.27
C GLY A 224 -11.57 -3.58 7.00
N LEU A 225 -11.41 -3.45 8.32
CA LEU A 225 -10.70 -4.44 9.14
C LEU A 225 -11.49 -5.76 9.25
N ARG A 226 -12.83 -5.68 9.39
CA ARG A 226 -13.71 -6.85 9.38
C ARG A 226 -13.62 -7.61 8.05
N TYR A 227 -13.70 -6.88 6.93
CA TYR A 227 -13.49 -7.47 5.60
C TYR A 227 -12.12 -8.15 5.52
N THR A 228 -11.06 -7.46 5.97
CA THR A 228 -9.70 -7.99 5.94
C THR A 228 -9.58 -9.30 6.71
N ARG A 229 -10.17 -9.37 7.91
CA ARG A 229 -10.18 -10.57 8.75
C ARG A 229 -11.02 -11.72 8.17
N ALA A 230 -12.04 -11.42 7.37
CA ALA A 230 -12.89 -12.44 6.75
C ALA A 230 -12.31 -12.95 5.42
N SER A 231 -11.59 -12.11 4.67
CA SER A 231 -11.11 -12.44 3.32
C SER A 231 -9.89 -13.38 3.34
N LYS A 232 -10.13 -14.66 3.07
CA LYS A 232 -9.08 -15.69 2.93
C LYS A 232 -8.14 -15.38 1.77
N GLU A 233 -8.64 -14.79 0.69
CA GLU A 233 -7.84 -14.41 -0.47
C GLU A 233 -6.83 -13.32 -0.12
N LEU A 234 -7.29 -12.29 0.61
CA LEU A 234 -6.42 -11.22 1.05
C LEU A 234 -5.31 -11.74 1.98
N HIS A 235 -5.65 -12.64 2.92
CA HIS A 235 -4.63 -13.26 3.77
C HIS A 235 -3.54 -14.01 2.99
N ARG A 236 -3.88 -14.69 1.90
CA ARG A 236 -2.86 -15.35 1.04
C ARG A 236 -1.91 -14.31 0.42
N VAL A 237 -2.46 -13.21 -0.09
CA VAL A 237 -1.65 -12.12 -0.68
C VAL A 237 -0.78 -11.45 0.38
N LEU A 238 -1.35 -11.16 1.56
CA LEU A 238 -0.63 -10.54 2.67
C LEU A 238 0.49 -11.44 3.19
N LEU A 239 0.26 -12.74 3.36
CA LEU A 239 1.28 -13.69 3.78
C LEU A 239 2.43 -13.75 2.75
N ARG A 240 2.11 -13.82 1.46
CA ARG A 240 3.13 -13.84 0.41
C ARG A 240 3.94 -12.55 0.35
N ALA A 241 3.27 -11.41 0.48
CA ALA A 241 3.96 -10.13 0.58
C ALA A 241 4.86 -10.10 1.80
N ALA A 242 4.33 -10.46 2.98
CA ALA A 242 5.09 -10.50 4.21
C ALA A 242 6.37 -11.33 4.06
N VAL A 243 6.26 -12.55 3.56
CA VAL A 243 7.44 -13.42 3.46
C VAL A 243 8.41 -12.96 2.37
N PHE A 244 7.92 -12.57 1.18
CA PHE A 244 8.80 -12.06 0.12
C PHE A 244 9.61 -10.86 0.62
N PHE A 245 8.94 -9.85 1.19
CA PHE A 245 9.60 -8.62 1.63
C PHE A 245 10.45 -8.83 2.88
N LEU A 246 10.09 -9.77 3.77
CA LEU A 246 10.94 -10.15 4.90
C LEU A 246 12.29 -10.70 4.43
N PHE A 247 12.31 -11.63 3.47
CA PHE A 247 13.58 -12.17 2.97
C PHE A 247 14.33 -11.19 2.07
N ALA A 248 13.61 -10.48 1.19
CA ALA A 248 14.20 -9.47 0.31
C ALA A 248 14.73 -8.25 1.06
N SER A 249 14.27 -7.97 2.29
CA SER A 249 14.80 -6.84 3.07
C SER A 249 16.25 -7.07 3.51
N SER A 250 16.74 -8.31 3.56
CA SER A 250 18.14 -8.63 3.94
C SER A 250 19.15 -7.87 3.08
N VAL A 251 18.97 -7.87 1.75
CA VAL A 251 19.86 -7.12 0.85
C VAL A 251 19.72 -5.63 1.04
N TRP A 252 18.52 -5.09 1.25
CA TRP A 252 18.31 -3.65 1.49
C TRP A 252 18.95 -3.18 2.80
N ALA A 253 18.75 -3.92 3.88
CA ALA A 253 19.26 -3.60 5.21
C ALA A 253 20.80 -3.68 5.28
N LEU A 254 21.42 -4.56 4.49
CA LEU A 254 22.86 -4.81 4.53
C LEU A 254 23.62 -4.23 3.32
N LEU A 255 22.94 -3.63 2.34
CA LEU A 255 23.56 -3.13 1.11
C LEU A 255 24.74 -2.17 1.36
N PRO A 256 24.68 -1.23 2.33
CA PRO A 256 25.84 -0.38 2.64
C PRO A 256 27.08 -1.18 3.04
N LEU A 257 26.89 -2.25 3.83
CA LEU A 257 27.98 -3.14 4.26
C LEU A 257 28.49 -3.99 3.11
N VAL A 258 27.59 -4.50 2.25
CA VAL A 258 27.99 -5.22 1.04
C VAL A 258 28.85 -4.31 0.15
N ALA A 259 28.41 -3.07 -0.07
CA ALA A 259 29.15 -2.09 -0.86
C ALA A 259 30.53 -1.78 -0.25
N ARG A 260 30.63 -1.59 1.07
CA ARG A 260 31.88 -1.25 1.75
C ARG A 260 32.81 -2.44 1.94
N GLN A 261 32.33 -3.50 2.60
CA GLN A 261 33.14 -4.62 3.09
C GLN A 261 33.41 -5.67 2.01
N MET A 262 32.44 -5.94 1.13
CA MET A 262 32.56 -7.01 0.13
C MET A 262 33.04 -6.48 -1.21
N LEU A 263 32.55 -5.32 -1.65
CA LEU A 263 32.84 -4.76 -2.97
C LEU A 263 33.95 -3.69 -2.97
N GLY A 264 34.49 -3.32 -1.80
CA GLY A 264 35.51 -2.27 -1.67
C GLY A 264 35.07 -0.93 -2.26
N GLY A 265 33.79 -0.60 -2.10
CA GLY A 265 33.12 0.57 -2.63
C GLY A 265 33.25 1.80 -1.73
N THR A 266 32.92 2.96 -2.30
CA THR A 266 32.80 4.24 -1.59
C THR A 266 31.33 4.67 -1.53
N ALA A 267 31.03 5.75 -0.82
CA ALA A 267 29.71 6.40 -0.81
C ALA A 267 29.14 6.64 -2.22
N GLY A 268 30.00 7.08 -3.14
CA GLY A 268 29.63 7.32 -4.53
C GLY A 268 29.25 6.04 -5.25
N PHE A 269 30.02 4.97 -5.04
CA PHE A 269 29.70 3.66 -5.59
C PHE A 269 28.39 3.10 -5.02
N TYR A 270 28.15 3.25 -3.71
CA TYR A 270 26.87 2.88 -3.09
C TYR A 270 25.69 3.64 -3.69
N GLY A 271 25.83 4.94 -3.92
CA GLY A 271 24.82 5.73 -4.64
C GLY A 271 24.58 5.24 -6.07
N VAL A 272 25.63 4.83 -6.78
CA VAL A 272 25.51 4.20 -8.12
C VAL A 272 24.79 2.86 -8.04
N LEU A 273 25.06 2.01 -7.03
CA LEU A 273 24.35 0.75 -6.83
C LEU A 273 22.85 0.97 -6.59
N LEU A 274 22.48 1.95 -5.76
CA LEU A 274 21.06 2.29 -5.54
C LEU A 274 20.41 2.93 -6.78
N GLY A 275 21.14 3.77 -7.51
CA GLY A 275 20.69 4.30 -8.80
C GLY A 275 20.45 3.19 -9.83
N ALA A 276 21.29 2.16 -9.83
CA ALA A 276 21.11 0.95 -10.62
C ALA A 276 19.84 0.18 -10.23
N VAL A 277 19.54 0.03 -8.94
CA VAL A 277 18.25 -0.54 -8.48
C VAL A 277 17.07 0.30 -8.99
N GLY A 278 17.16 1.64 -8.93
CA GLY A 278 16.13 2.55 -9.47
C GLY A 278 15.91 2.38 -10.97
N ALA A 279 16.99 2.38 -11.76
CA ALA A 279 16.94 2.15 -13.21
C ALA A 279 16.39 0.76 -13.57
N GLY A 280 16.78 -0.27 -12.80
CA GLY A 280 16.27 -1.63 -12.91
C GLY A 280 14.76 -1.71 -12.66
N ALA A 281 14.26 -0.95 -11.68
CA ALA A 281 12.82 -0.86 -11.42
C ALA A 281 12.05 -0.16 -12.56
N ILE A 282 12.63 0.87 -13.18
CA ILE A 282 12.03 1.50 -14.38
C ILE A 282 11.97 0.50 -15.54
N ALA A 283 13.09 -0.21 -15.80
CA ALA A 283 13.14 -1.23 -16.85
C ALA A 283 12.13 -2.37 -16.57
N GLY A 284 12.03 -2.84 -15.33
CA GLY A 284 11.07 -3.86 -14.93
C GLY A 284 9.62 -3.41 -15.14
N ALA A 285 9.29 -2.14 -14.86
CA ALA A 285 7.97 -1.58 -15.14
C ALA A 285 7.64 -1.53 -16.64
N LEU A 286 8.63 -1.25 -17.50
CA LEU A 286 8.46 -1.24 -18.97
C LEU A 286 8.32 -2.65 -19.57
N VAL A 287 8.97 -3.64 -18.96
CA VAL A 287 8.93 -5.05 -19.40
C VAL A 287 7.70 -5.77 -18.84
N MET A 288 7.13 -5.29 -17.73
CA MET A 288 5.98 -5.87 -17.03
C MET A 288 4.79 -6.23 -17.94
N PRO A 289 4.31 -5.38 -18.87
CA PRO A 289 3.17 -5.73 -19.72
C PRO A 289 3.43 -6.97 -20.59
N ARG A 290 4.67 -7.15 -21.07
CA ARG A 290 5.06 -8.33 -21.87
C ARG A 290 5.18 -9.58 -21.01
N LEU A 291 5.69 -9.45 -19.78
CA LEU A 291 5.78 -10.59 -18.85
C LEU A 291 4.39 -11.07 -18.43
N ARG A 292 3.43 -10.16 -18.19
CA ARG A 292 2.03 -10.48 -17.86
C ARG A 292 1.28 -11.22 -18.97
N GLN A 293 1.75 -11.15 -20.22
CA GLN A 293 1.20 -11.94 -21.32
C GLN A 293 1.67 -13.39 -21.32
N ARG A 294 2.78 -13.70 -20.63
CA ARG A 294 3.42 -15.02 -20.64
C ARG A 294 3.36 -15.74 -19.30
N LEU A 295 3.31 -14.99 -18.20
CA LEU A 295 3.33 -15.49 -16.84
C LEU A 295 2.12 -14.95 -16.08
N ASP A 296 1.50 -15.81 -15.29
CA ASP A 296 0.51 -15.43 -14.30
C ASP A 296 1.15 -14.73 -13.09
N ALA A 297 0.33 -14.22 -12.16
CA ALA A 297 0.83 -13.53 -10.98
C ALA A 297 1.77 -14.40 -10.13
N ASP A 298 1.53 -15.71 -10.08
CA ASP A 298 2.38 -16.67 -9.40
C ASP A 298 3.76 -16.81 -10.05
N GLY A 299 3.80 -16.99 -11.37
CA GLY A 299 5.02 -17.05 -12.15
C GLY A 299 5.84 -15.77 -12.07
N LEU A 300 5.17 -14.60 -12.03
CA LEU A 300 5.84 -13.31 -11.86
C LEU A 300 6.50 -13.16 -10.49
N VAL A 301 5.81 -13.54 -9.41
CA VAL A 301 6.39 -13.50 -8.05
C VAL A 301 7.52 -14.52 -7.92
N LEU A 302 7.38 -15.73 -8.47
CA LEU A 302 8.46 -16.71 -8.50
C LEU A 302 9.68 -16.20 -9.27
N LEU A 303 9.47 -15.61 -10.45
CA LEU A 303 10.55 -15.00 -11.24
C LEU A 303 11.27 -13.91 -10.45
N ALA A 304 10.51 -13.02 -9.79
CA ALA A 304 11.08 -11.99 -8.93
C ALA A 304 11.91 -12.59 -7.79
N SER A 305 11.40 -13.60 -7.08
CA SER A 305 12.11 -14.29 -6.01
C SER A 305 13.40 -14.94 -6.49
N VAL A 306 13.38 -15.62 -7.64
CA VAL A 306 14.57 -16.25 -8.23
C VAL A 306 15.61 -15.20 -8.62
N ILE A 307 15.20 -14.11 -9.26
CA ILE A 307 16.11 -13.00 -9.63
C ILE A 307 16.74 -12.39 -8.38
N THR A 308 15.93 -12.04 -7.37
CA THR A 308 16.42 -11.44 -6.13
C THR A 308 17.37 -12.38 -5.39
N ALA A 309 17.02 -13.66 -5.25
CA ALA A 309 17.88 -14.64 -4.60
C ALA A 309 19.18 -14.90 -5.37
N ALA A 310 19.13 -14.96 -6.71
CA ALA A 310 20.33 -15.12 -7.54
C ALA A 310 21.27 -13.92 -7.39
N VAL A 311 20.74 -12.69 -7.32
CA VAL A 311 21.55 -11.50 -7.05
C VAL A 311 22.18 -11.56 -5.66
N MET A 312 21.40 -11.89 -4.63
CA MET A 312 21.91 -12.03 -3.26
C MET A 312 23.02 -13.08 -3.18
N GLY A 313 22.84 -14.25 -3.80
CA GLY A 313 23.86 -15.30 -3.87
C GLY A 313 25.08 -14.89 -4.69
N ALA A 314 24.91 -14.14 -5.79
CA ALA A 314 26.02 -13.67 -6.60
C ALA A 314 26.88 -12.62 -5.88
N LEU A 315 26.26 -11.73 -5.09
CA LEU A 315 26.98 -10.70 -4.33
C LEU A 315 27.94 -11.29 -3.29
N VAL A 316 27.65 -12.50 -2.78
CA VAL A 316 28.49 -13.24 -1.81
C VAL A 316 29.89 -13.50 -2.34
N PHE A 317 30.03 -13.68 -3.66
CA PHE A 317 31.32 -13.92 -4.31
C PHE A 317 32.14 -12.65 -4.57
N ALA A 318 31.72 -11.50 -4.03
CA ALA A 318 32.39 -10.20 -4.20
C ALA A 318 32.72 -9.90 -5.68
N PRO A 319 31.71 -9.85 -6.57
CA PRO A 319 31.92 -9.66 -7.99
C PRO A 319 32.61 -8.31 -8.27
N PRO A 320 33.28 -8.16 -9.42
CA PRO A 320 33.86 -6.88 -9.81
C PRO A 320 32.77 -5.80 -9.90
N LYS A 321 33.16 -4.54 -9.61
CA LYS A 321 32.22 -3.41 -9.45
C LYS A 321 31.23 -3.23 -10.61
N TRP A 322 31.66 -3.45 -11.86
CA TRP A 322 30.77 -3.37 -13.02
C TRP A 322 29.69 -4.46 -13.01
N LEU A 323 30.03 -5.68 -12.59
CA LEU A 323 29.08 -6.78 -12.48
C LEU A 323 28.12 -6.56 -11.32
N ALA A 324 28.59 -6.00 -10.20
CA ALA A 324 27.72 -5.60 -9.10
C ALA A 324 26.64 -4.59 -9.57
N ILE A 325 26.99 -3.60 -10.39
CA ILE A 325 26.01 -2.66 -10.97
C ILE A 325 24.94 -3.41 -11.79
N VAL A 326 25.33 -4.38 -12.61
CA VAL A 326 24.40 -5.21 -13.39
C VAL A 326 23.51 -6.07 -12.49
N LEU A 327 24.07 -6.66 -11.43
CA LEU A 327 23.30 -7.42 -10.45
C LEU A 327 22.27 -6.53 -9.72
N LEU A 328 22.63 -5.30 -9.37
CA LEU A 328 21.71 -4.37 -8.70
C LEU A 328 20.64 -3.82 -9.65
N LEU A 329 20.92 -3.69 -10.96
CA LEU A 329 19.89 -3.48 -12.00
C LEU A 329 18.87 -4.64 -11.99
N LEU A 330 19.35 -5.90 -11.96
CA LEU A 330 18.47 -7.07 -11.88
C LEU A 330 17.69 -7.13 -10.57
N LEU A 331 18.29 -6.73 -9.45
CA LEU A 331 17.61 -6.62 -8.16
C LEU A 331 16.42 -5.64 -8.24
N GLY A 332 16.62 -4.48 -8.85
CA GLY A 332 15.56 -3.49 -9.07
C GLY A 332 14.42 -4.02 -9.93
N LEU A 333 14.75 -4.80 -10.97
CA LEU A 333 13.77 -5.47 -11.82
C LEU A 333 12.97 -6.52 -11.04
N GLY A 334 13.62 -7.39 -10.27
CA GLY A 334 12.93 -8.36 -9.41
C GLY A 334 12.04 -7.68 -8.37
N TRP A 335 12.56 -6.64 -7.73
CA TRP A 335 11.84 -5.85 -6.73
C TRP A 335 10.54 -5.25 -7.27
N ILE A 336 10.60 -4.54 -8.40
CA ILE A 336 9.41 -3.89 -8.96
C ILE A 336 8.41 -4.93 -9.47
N ILE A 337 8.88 -6.08 -9.96
CA ILE A 337 7.99 -7.15 -10.42
C ILE A 337 7.16 -7.67 -9.25
N ALA A 338 7.80 -8.03 -8.13
CA ALA A 338 7.10 -8.50 -6.94
C ALA A 338 6.16 -7.42 -6.38
N LEU A 339 6.65 -6.19 -6.22
CA LEU A 339 5.88 -5.09 -5.64
C LEU A 339 4.62 -4.78 -6.43
N THR A 340 4.73 -4.64 -7.75
CA THR A 340 3.58 -4.28 -8.59
C THR A 340 2.63 -5.46 -8.82
N THR A 341 3.13 -6.69 -8.82
CA THR A 341 2.30 -7.90 -8.94
C THR A 341 1.48 -8.11 -7.68
N LEU A 342 2.12 -8.16 -6.49
CA LEU A 342 1.43 -8.36 -5.22
C LEU A 342 0.46 -7.23 -4.90
N ASN A 343 0.86 -5.97 -5.16
CA ASN A 343 -0.05 -4.83 -5.00
C ASN A 343 -1.22 -4.91 -5.99
N GLY A 344 -0.96 -5.27 -7.25
CA GLY A 344 -2.00 -5.44 -8.27
C GLY A 344 -3.01 -6.53 -7.93
N VAL A 345 -2.54 -7.69 -7.45
CA VAL A 345 -3.42 -8.78 -6.98
C VAL A 345 -4.24 -8.33 -5.77
N ALA A 346 -3.63 -7.64 -4.80
CA ALA A 346 -4.35 -7.06 -3.67
C ALA A 346 -5.46 -6.09 -4.15
N GLN A 347 -5.18 -5.25 -5.16
CA GLN A 347 -6.18 -4.34 -5.74
C GLN A 347 -7.34 -5.07 -6.43
N ALA A 348 -7.04 -6.18 -7.11
CA ALA A 348 -8.00 -6.95 -7.90
C ALA A 348 -9.02 -7.69 -7.01
N ILE A 349 -8.58 -8.26 -5.89
CA ILE A 349 -9.44 -9.02 -4.96
C ILE A 349 -10.24 -8.14 -3.99
N LEU A 350 -10.03 -6.82 -4.04
CA LEU A 350 -10.68 -5.86 -3.14
C LEU A 350 -11.84 -5.14 -3.85
N PRO A 351 -13.08 -5.29 -3.34
CA PRO A 351 -14.23 -4.51 -3.80
C PRO A 351 -13.98 -3.01 -3.67
N ASN A 352 -14.59 -2.22 -4.56
CA ASN A 352 -14.37 -0.76 -4.65
C ASN A 352 -14.55 -0.05 -3.29
N TRP A 353 -15.53 -0.47 -2.48
CA TRP A 353 -15.87 0.17 -1.21
C TRP A 353 -14.83 -0.05 -0.09
N VAL A 354 -14.10 -1.17 -0.11
CA VAL A 354 -12.99 -1.46 0.83
C VAL A 354 -11.59 -1.25 0.24
N ARG A 355 -11.45 -1.08 -1.07
CA ARG A 355 -10.15 -1.10 -1.75
C ARG A 355 -9.10 -0.21 -1.10
N GLY A 356 -9.44 1.04 -0.79
CA GLY A 356 -8.49 1.95 -0.14
C GLY A 356 -7.97 1.42 1.22
N ARG A 357 -8.85 0.81 2.02
CA ARG A 357 -8.54 0.31 3.36
C ARG A 357 -7.79 -1.02 3.30
N GLY A 358 -8.21 -1.92 2.41
CA GLY A 358 -7.48 -3.18 2.18
C GLY A 358 -6.07 -2.95 1.63
N LEU A 359 -5.88 -1.93 0.77
CA LEU A 359 -4.54 -1.54 0.31
C LEU A 359 -3.71 -0.90 1.41
N ALA A 360 -4.32 -0.15 2.33
CA ALA A 360 -3.62 0.34 3.51
C ALA A 360 -3.08 -0.82 4.35
N VAL A 361 -3.88 -1.87 4.59
CA VAL A 361 -3.41 -3.09 5.28
C VAL A 361 -2.26 -3.75 4.52
N TYR A 362 -2.35 -3.85 3.19
CA TYR A 362 -1.25 -4.38 2.37
C TYR A 362 0.05 -3.57 2.57
N LEU A 363 -0.03 -2.23 2.52
CA LEU A 363 1.12 -1.36 2.73
C LEU A 363 1.67 -1.46 4.16
N THR A 364 0.80 -1.63 5.16
CA THR A 364 1.21 -1.90 6.55
C THR A 364 1.99 -3.22 6.61
N VAL A 365 1.48 -4.31 6.04
CA VAL A 365 2.19 -5.60 6.02
C VAL A 365 3.52 -5.51 5.28
N PHE A 366 3.57 -4.80 4.15
CA PHE A 366 4.81 -4.54 3.41
C PHE A 366 5.86 -3.82 4.27
N ASN A 367 5.50 -2.69 4.89
CA ASN A 367 6.44 -1.93 5.73
C ASN A 367 6.81 -2.68 7.01
N GLY A 368 5.86 -3.41 7.61
CA GLY A 368 6.12 -4.25 8.78
C GLY A 368 7.10 -5.38 8.48
N ALA A 369 6.97 -6.04 7.34
CA ALA A 369 7.91 -7.06 6.88
C ALA A 369 9.30 -6.47 6.60
N MET A 370 9.37 -5.30 5.97
CA MET A 370 10.63 -4.58 5.76
C MET A 370 11.31 -4.20 7.08
N ALA A 371 10.57 -3.66 8.04
CA ALA A 371 11.11 -3.26 9.34
C ALA A 371 11.57 -4.47 10.18
N ALA A 372 10.69 -5.47 10.34
CA ALA A 372 11.00 -6.68 11.10
C ALA A 372 12.13 -7.48 10.45
N GLY A 373 12.12 -7.59 9.11
CA GLY A 373 13.17 -8.27 8.36
C GLY A 373 14.50 -7.54 8.46
N SER A 374 14.52 -6.21 8.32
CA SER A 374 15.76 -5.43 8.45
C SER A 374 16.38 -5.63 9.83
N LEU A 375 15.60 -5.48 10.91
CA LEU A 375 16.08 -5.73 12.28
C LEU A 375 16.58 -7.17 12.45
N GLY A 376 15.79 -8.15 12.02
CA GLY A 376 16.12 -9.57 12.14
C GLY A 376 17.39 -9.95 11.38
N TRP A 377 17.53 -9.52 10.12
CA TRP A 377 18.72 -9.78 9.32
C TRP A 377 19.94 -9.02 9.81
N GLY A 378 19.78 -7.83 10.40
CA GLY A 378 20.86 -7.12 11.08
C GLY A 378 21.42 -7.92 12.26
N LEU A 379 20.54 -8.45 13.11
CA LEU A 379 20.92 -9.31 14.24
C LEU A 379 21.58 -10.61 13.77
N ILE A 380 21.04 -11.25 12.73
CA ILE A 380 21.63 -12.47 12.16
C ILE A 380 23.02 -12.16 11.59
N ALA A 381 23.17 -11.04 10.85
CA ALA A 381 24.46 -10.64 10.28
C ALA A 381 25.52 -10.28 11.31
N GLN A 382 25.13 -9.86 12.51
CA GLN A 382 26.04 -9.66 13.63
C GLN A 382 26.69 -10.98 14.07
N GLU A 383 25.92 -12.08 14.06
CA GLU A 383 26.37 -13.39 14.56
C GLU A 383 27.07 -14.23 13.49
N ILE A 384 26.50 -14.31 12.29
CA ILE A 384 27.00 -15.19 11.22
C ILE A 384 27.71 -14.42 10.11
N GLY A 385 27.76 -13.09 10.16
CA GLY A 385 28.36 -12.24 9.13
C GLY A 385 27.45 -11.94 7.93
N VAL A 386 27.76 -10.86 7.22
CA VAL A 386 26.98 -10.37 6.07
C VAL A 386 26.86 -11.39 4.93
N PRO A 387 27.93 -12.10 4.48
CA PRO A 387 27.82 -13.02 3.35
C PRO A 387 26.88 -14.21 3.64
N TYR A 388 27.03 -14.85 4.80
CA TYR A 388 26.16 -15.97 5.20
C TYR A 388 24.72 -15.54 5.39
N THR A 389 24.49 -14.30 5.85
CA THR A 389 23.15 -13.73 5.98
C THR A 389 22.47 -13.51 4.64
N LEU A 390 23.21 -13.07 3.61
CA LEU A 390 22.66 -12.96 2.26
C LEU A 390 22.32 -14.34 1.68
N VAL A 391 23.17 -15.35 1.88
CA VAL A 391 22.90 -16.72 1.41
C VAL A 391 21.68 -17.31 2.11
N THR A 392 21.55 -17.18 3.43
CA THR A 392 20.40 -17.69 4.18
C THR A 392 19.12 -16.98 3.76
N GLY A 393 19.17 -15.66 3.55
CA GLY A 393 18.09 -14.88 2.98
C GLY A 393 17.67 -15.35 1.58
N ALA A 394 18.64 -15.62 0.70
CA ALA A 394 18.42 -16.07 -0.66
C ALA A 394 17.80 -17.47 -0.72
N ILE A 395 18.34 -18.41 0.05
CA ILE A 395 17.83 -19.78 0.15
C ILE A 395 16.40 -19.76 0.71
N GLY A 396 16.16 -19.01 1.78
CA GLY A 396 14.83 -18.87 2.37
C GLY A 396 13.81 -18.29 1.39
N LEU A 397 14.20 -17.27 0.62
CA LEU A 397 13.35 -16.68 -0.42
C LEU A 397 12.97 -17.70 -1.50
N VAL A 398 13.92 -18.50 -1.98
CA VAL A 398 13.66 -19.52 -3.01
C VAL A 398 12.78 -20.64 -2.46
N ILE A 399 13.09 -21.16 -1.26
CA ILE A 399 12.30 -22.22 -0.63
C ILE A 399 10.86 -21.77 -0.49
N VAL A 400 10.61 -20.58 0.06
CA VAL A 400 9.25 -20.08 0.23
C VAL A 400 8.59 -19.81 -1.10
N ALA A 401 9.30 -19.25 -2.08
CA ALA A 401 8.73 -19.02 -3.41
C ALA A 401 8.26 -20.33 -4.06
N VAL A 402 9.04 -21.41 -3.96
CA VAL A 402 8.68 -22.73 -4.50
C VAL A 402 7.54 -23.37 -3.71
N LEU A 403 7.54 -23.28 -2.38
CA LEU A 403 6.46 -23.79 -1.55
C LEU A 403 5.13 -23.07 -1.85
N PHE A 404 5.16 -21.75 -1.97
CA PHE A 404 3.97 -20.95 -2.27
C PHE A 404 3.53 -21.04 -3.72
N HIS A 405 4.42 -21.35 -4.66
CA HIS A 405 4.03 -21.65 -6.05
C HIS A 405 3.05 -22.84 -6.13
N ARG A 406 3.04 -23.73 -5.14
CA ARG A 406 2.04 -24.82 -5.05
C ARG A 406 0.66 -24.34 -4.60
N ALA A 407 0.54 -23.19 -3.95
CA ALA A 407 -0.74 -22.67 -3.42
C ALA A 407 -1.13 -21.38 -4.14
N ARG A 408 -1.80 -21.50 -5.30
CA ARG A 408 -2.01 -20.41 -6.27
C ARG A 408 -2.51 -19.09 -5.69
N LEU A 409 -1.99 -17.97 -6.21
CA LEU A 409 -2.54 -16.64 -5.94
C LEU A 409 -3.98 -16.58 -6.45
N PRO A 410 -4.87 -15.88 -5.74
CA PRO A 410 -6.20 -15.60 -6.28
C PRO A 410 -6.05 -14.76 -7.56
N THR A 411 -6.76 -15.14 -8.62
CA THR A 411 -6.74 -14.44 -9.91
C THR A 411 -7.60 -13.18 -9.92
N GLY A 412 -8.48 -12.99 -8.91
CA GLY A 412 -9.36 -11.83 -8.83
C GLY A 412 -10.40 -11.79 -9.96
N GLU A 413 -10.77 -12.94 -10.51
CA GLU A 413 -11.73 -13.08 -11.62
C GLU A 413 -13.19 -12.90 -11.19
N SER A 414 -13.46 -12.87 -9.88
CA SER A 414 -14.79 -12.64 -9.34
C SER A 414 -15.29 -11.24 -9.71
N ASP A 415 -16.51 -11.13 -10.24
CA ASP A 415 -17.13 -9.82 -10.48
C ASP A 415 -17.56 -9.19 -9.16
N LEU A 416 -16.68 -8.35 -8.63
CA LEU A 416 -16.84 -7.60 -7.38
C LEU A 416 -17.64 -6.29 -7.56
N GLN A 417 -18.24 -6.05 -8.73
CA GLN A 417 -19.13 -4.90 -8.92
C GLN A 417 -20.45 -5.10 -8.18
N ALA A 418 -21.00 -4.00 -7.66
CA ALA A 418 -22.26 -4.00 -6.93
C ALA A 418 -23.39 -4.47 -7.85
N SER A 419 -23.99 -5.60 -7.50
CA SER A 419 -25.07 -6.23 -8.27
C SER A 419 -26.41 -5.50 -8.14
N ASN A 420 -26.62 -4.76 -7.04
CA ASN A 420 -27.87 -4.07 -6.68
C ASN A 420 -29.13 -4.93 -6.89
N HIS A 421 -29.01 -6.26 -6.76
CA HIS A 421 -30.10 -7.19 -7.06
C HIS A 421 -31.11 -7.34 -5.91
N TRP A 422 -30.77 -6.83 -4.73
CA TRP A 422 -31.67 -6.82 -3.59
C TRP A 422 -32.75 -5.76 -3.76
N PRO A 423 -34.04 -6.10 -3.57
CA PRO A 423 -35.10 -5.10 -3.53
C PRO A 423 -34.88 -4.15 -2.36
N GLU A 424 -35.33 -2.90 -2.49
CA GLU A 424 -35.28 -1.94 -1.38
C GLU A 424 -36.06 -2.49 -0.17
N PRO A 425 -35.50 -2.42 1.05
CA PRO A 425 -36.20 -2.89 2.24
C PRO A 425 -37.52 -2.17 2.43
N LEU A 426 -38.61 -2.92 2.59
CA LEU A 426 -39.91 -2.37 2.95
C LEU A 426 -39.83 -1.81 4.38
N VAL A 427 -39.96 -0.49 4.51
CA VAL A 427 -39.97 0.23 5.79
C VAL A 427 -41.28 0.97 5.98
N ALA A 428 -41.90 0.80 7.14
CA ALA A 428 -43.16 1.48 7.48
C ALA A 428 -42.94 2.98 7.77
N GLU A 429 -41.78 3.33 8.34
CA GLU A 429 -41.37 4.70 8.65
C GLU A 429 -39.88 4.91 8.33
N PRO A 430 -39.42 6.15 8.08
CA PRO A 430 -38.00 6.44 7.90
C PRO A 430 -37.18 6.06 9.15
N ILE A 431 -36.29 5.08 9.01
CA ILE A 431 -35.41 4.63 10.10
C ILE A 431 -34.14 5.49 10.12
N ALA A 432 -33.77 6.01 11.29
CA ALA A 432 -32.51 6.74 11.45
C ALA A 432 -31.30 5.83 11.19
N HIS A 433 -30.31 6.35 10.46
CA HIS A 433 -29.15 5.62 9.94
C HIS A 433 -28.29 4.90 11.00
N ASP A 434 -28.28 5.39 12.23
CA ASP A 434 -27.51 4.89 13.37
C ASP A 434 -28.25 3.83 14.21
N ARG A 435 -29.55 3.62 13.97
CA ARG A 435 -30.35 2.62 14.68
C ARG A 435 -29.84 1.21 14.38
N GLY A 436 -29.66 0.41 15.41
CA GLY A 436 -29.33 -1.00 15.32
C GLY A 436 -29.09 -1.61 16.70
N PRO A 437 -28.70 -2.89 16.77
CA PRO A 437 -28.46 -3.80 15.64
C PRO A 437 -29.69 -4.12 14.79
N VAL A 438 -29.46 -4.46 13.53
CA VAL A 438 -30.50 -4.94 12.60
C VAL A 438 -30.33 -6.45 12.44
N MET A 439 -31.40 -7.21 12.66
CA MET A 439 -31.48 -8.63 12.35
C MET A 439 -32.21 -8.82 11.03
N ILE A 440 -31.54 -9.49 10.10
CA ILE A 440 -32.11 -9.89 8.82
C ILE A 440 -32.44 -11.37 8.93
N GLN A 441 -33.65 -11.74 8.49
CA GLN A 441 -34.12 -13.11 8.42
C GLN A 441 -34.52 -13.44 6.97
N VAL A 442 -34.07 -14.58 6.46
CA VAL A 442 -34.44 -15.08 5.13
C VAL A 442 -35.02 -16.48 5.27
N GLU A 443 -36.30 -16.63 4.92
CA GLU A 443 -37.02 -17.90 5.06
C GLU A 443 -36.99 -18.71 3.77
N TYR A 444 -36.52 -19.95 3.88
CA TYR A 444 -36.47 -20.91 2.78
C TYR A 444 -37.36 -22.12 3.09
N ARG A 445 -38.08 -22.63 2.08
CA ARG A 445 -38.65 -23.98 2.09
C ARG A 445 -37.75 -24.90 1.31
N ILE A 446 -37.20 -25.93 1.95
CA ILE A 446 -36.20 -26.85 1.40
C ILE A 446 -36.69 -28.28 1.64
N ARG A 447 -36.61 -29.14 0.62
CA ARG A 447 -36.91 -30.57 0.79
C ARG A 447 -35.90 -31.21 1.74
N LYS A 448 -36.35 -32.16 2.56
CA LYS A 448 -35.47 -32.84 3.54
C LYS A 448 -34.28 -33.54 2.88
N GLU A 449 -34.46 -34.06 1.67
CA GLU A 449 -33.41 -34.72 0.88
C GLU A 449 -32.31 -33.75 0.39
N ASP A 450 -32.67 -32.52 0.06
CA ASP A 450 -31.75 -31.49 -0.45
C ASP A 450 -31.01 -30.72 0.65
N ARG A 451 -31.43 -30.90 1.92
CA ARG A 451 -30.90 -30.15 3.06
C ARG A 451 -29.37 -30.21 3.20
N PRO A 452 -28.68 -31.35 3.04
CA PRO A 452 -27.22 -31.37 3.12
C PRO A 452 -26.54 -30.49 2.06
N ALA A 453 -27.04 -30.50 0.83
CA ALA A 453 -26.51 -29.69 -0.27
C ALA A 453 -26.81 -28.20 -0.07
N PHE A 454 -28.02 -27.86 0.38
CA PHE A 454 -28.38 -26.49 0.76
C PHE A 454 -27.48 -25.96 1.88
N LEU A 455 -27.23 -26.75 2.93
CA LEU A 455 -26.34 -26.33 4.03
C LEU A 455 -24.90 -26.12 3.57
N ASP A 456 -24.42 -26.84 2.55
CA ASP A 456 -23.11 -26.59 1.95
C ASP A 456 -23.07 -25.25 1.17
N ALA A 457 -24.10 -24.98 0.36
CA ALA A 457 -24.25 -23.69 -0.32
C ALA A 457 -24.33 -22.53 0.69
N MET A 458 -25.10 -22.69 1.77
CA MET A 458 -25.23 -21.67 2.80
C MET A 458 -23.95 -21.46 3.61
N LYS A 459 -23.13 -22.50 3.83
CA LYS A 459 -21.80 -22.33 4.43
C LYS A 459 -20.92 -21.42 3.57
N ARG A 460 -20.97 -21.54 2.24
CA ARG A 460 -20.27 -20.64 1.32
C ARG A 460 -20.83 -19.22 1.40
N LEU A 461 -22.17 -19.07 1.37
CA LEU A 461 -22.84 -17.77 1.52
C LEU A 461 -22.53 -17.08 2.87
N SER A 462 -22.38 -17.84 3.95
CA SER A 462 -22.08 -17.30 5.28
C SER A 462 -20.77 -16.52 5.34
N LEU A 463 -19.77 -16.92 4.54
CA LEU A 463 -18.49 -16.23 4.44
C LEU A 463 -18.69 -14.84 3.82
N GLU A 464 -19.55 -14.75 2.81
CA GLU A 464 -19.90 -13.48 2.15
C GLU A 464 -20.74 -12.57 3.03
N ARG A 465 -21.75 -13.11 3.73
CA ARG A 465 -22.52 -12.33 4.71
C ARG A 465 -21.62 -11.66 5.74
N ARG A 466 -20.63 -12.39 6.27
CA ARG A 466 -19.66 -11.86 7.25
C ARG A 466 -18.69 -10.87 6.64
N ARG A 467 -18.27 -11.10 5.39
CA ARG A 467 -17.40 -10.21 4.61
C ARG A 467 -18.07 -8.85 4.37
N ASP A 468 -19.35 -8.85 4.03
CA ASP A 468 -20.08 -7.64 3.63
C ASP A 468 -20.64 -6.84 4.81
N GLY A 469 -20.70 -7.43 6.00
CA GLY A 469 -20.89 -6.67 7.23
C GLY A 469 -21.52 -7.38 8.41
N ALA A 470 -21.98 -8.62 8.24
CA ALA A 470 -22.61 -9.36 9.32
C ALA A 470 -21.60 -9.73 10.42
N TYR A 471 -21.88 -9.39 11.67
CA TYR A 471 -21.04 -9.78 12.81
C TYR A 471 -21.48 -11.10 13.44
N ALA A 472 -22.72 -11.53 13.21
CA ALA A 472 -23.25 -12.83 13.59
C ALA A 472 -24.10 -13.39 12.46
N TRP A 473 -24.10 -14.71 12.31
CA TRP A 473 -24.84 -15.43 11.26
C TRP A 473 -25.16 -16.84 11.75
N GLY A 474 -26.34 -17.35 11.40
CA GLY A 474 -26.74 -18.73 11.68
C GLY A 474 -27.88 -19.22 10.78
N ILE A 475 -28.12 -20.52 10.87
CA ILE A 475 -29.25 -21.20 10.23
C ILE A 475 -30.01 -21.95 11.31
N THR A 476 -31.33 -21.88 11.25
CA THR A 476 -32.24 -22.54 12.20
C THR A 476 -33.36 -23.23 11.45
N GLU A 477 -33.78 -24.40 11.93
CA GLU A 477 -34.94 -25.12 11.41
C GLU A 477 -36.19 -24.75 12.23
N HIS A 478 -37.34 -24.68 11.56
CA HIS A 478 -38.61 -24.49 12.23
C HIS A 478 -39.07 -25.80 12.89
N THR A 479 -39.33 -25.78 14.20
CA THR A 479 -39.69 -27.00 14.95
C THR A 479 -41.03 -27.61 14.53
N GLY A 480 -41.96 -26.79 14.03
CA GLY A 480 -43.28 -27.23 13.59
C GLY A 480 -43.38 -27.59 12.10
N ASP A 481 -42.34 -27.30 11.30
CA ASP A 481 -42.34 -27.55 9.85
C ASP A 481 -40.93 -27.91 9.40
N GLY A 482 -40.67 -29.21 9.26
CA GLY A 482 -39.35 -29.72 8.91
C GLY A 482 -38.92 -29.47 7.47
N GLU A 483 -39.65 -28.69 6.69
CA GLU A 483 -39.19 -28.16 5.40
C GLU A 483 -38.80 -26.68 5.48
N ARG A 484 -39.14 -25.98 6.58
CA ARG A 484 -38.81 -24.56 6.76
C ARG A 484 -37.47 -24.39 7.45
N VAL A 485 -36.61 -23.60 6.81
CA VAL A 485 -35.28 -23.27 7.27
C VAL A 485 -35.11 -21.75 7.19
N MET A 486 -34.64 -21.15 8.28
CA MET A 486 -34.43 -19.71 8.41
C MET A 486 -32.93 -19.42 8.49
N GLU A 487 -32.44 -18.58 7.58
CA GLU A 487 -31.16 -17.90 7.73
C GLU A 487 -31.38 -16.64 8.58
N TRP A 488 -30.49 -16.36 9.53
CA TRP A 488 -30.46 -15.08 10.23
C TRP A 488 -29.05 -14.52 10.28
N PHE A 489 -28.95 -13.20 10.20
CA PHE A 489 -27.69 -12.50 10.44
C PHE A 489 -27.91 -11.10 11.01
N LEU A 490 -26.91 -10.62 11.75
CA LEU A 490 -26.95 -9.34 12.45
C LEU A 490 -25.91 -8.37 11.89
N VAL A 491 -26.32 -7.13 11.70
CA VAL A 491 -25.46 -5.99 11.30
C VAL A 491 -25.58 -4.84 12.30
N GLU A 492 -24.52 -4.04 12.42
CA GLU A 492 -24.39 -3.04 13.49
C GLU A 492 -25.44 -1.93 13.44
N SER A 493 -25.87 -1.51 12.24
CA SER A 493 -26.84 -0.43 12.09
C SER A 493 -27.62 -0.49 10.77
N TRP A 494 -28.71 0.26 10.70
CA TRP A 494 -29.54 0.41 9.51
C TRP A 494 -28.75 0.96 8.31
N ALA A 495 -27.87 1.95 8.54
CA ALA A 495 -26.97 2.42 7.49
C ALA A 495 -26.03 1.32 7.00
N GLU A 496 -25.54 0.44 7.88
CA GLU A 496 -24.69 -0.66 7.46
C GLU A 496 -25.46 -1.70 6.64
N HIS A 497 -26.73 -1.96 6.98
CA HIS A 497 -27.63 -2.80 6.19
C HIS A 497 -27.94 -2.22 4.80
N LEU A 498 -28.28 -0.94 4.72
CA LEU A 498 -28.49 -0.25 3.44
C LEU A 498 -27.21 -0.26 2.60
N ARG A 499 -26.05 -0.12 3.22
CA ARG A 499 -24.78 -0.26 2.51
C ARG A 499 -24.55 -1.67 1.99
N GLN A 500 -25.01 -2.73 2.68
CA GLN A 500 -24.90 -4.09 2.15
C GLN A 500 -25.59 -4.23 0.78
N HIS A 501 -26.75 -3.61 0.58
CA HIS A 501 -27.46 -3.62 -0.71
C HIS A 501 -26.58 -3.09 -1.86
N HIS A 502 -25.74 -2.11 -1.57
CA HIS A 502 -24.80 -1.51 -2.53
C HIS A 502 -23.41 -2.16 -2.53
N ARG A 503 -23.14 -3.12 -1.64
CA ARG A 503 -21.85 -3.83 -1.53
C ARG A 503 -21.88 -5.25 -2.08
N VAL A 504 -23.07 -5.88 -2.13
CA VAL A 504 -23.24 -7.26 -2.59
C VAL A 504 -22.83 -7.35 -4.05
N SER A 505 -21.81 -8.16 -4.30
CA SER A 505 -21.24 -8.30 -5.64
C SER A 505 -22.04 -9.25 -6.54
N HIS A 506 -21.78 -9.25 -7.84
CA HIS A 506 -22.37 -10.24 -8.75
C HIS A 506 -21.96 -11.67 -8.38
N ALA A 507 -20.71 -11.88 -7.95
CA ALA A 507 -20.25 -13.17 -7.45
C ALA A 507 -21.05 -13.63 -6.20
N ASP A 508 -21.43 -12.72 -5.31
CA ASP A 508 -22.27 -13.03 -4.15
C ASP A 508 -23.71 -13.32 -4.56
N ALA A 509 -24.21 -12.65 -5.60
CA ALA A 509 -25.52 -12.90 -6.18
C ALA A 509 -25.63 -14.31 -6.79
N ASP A 510 -24.55 -14.82 -7.39
CA ASP A 510 -24.49 -16.19 -7.93
C ASP A 510 -24.56 -17.24 -6.81
N LEU A 511 -23.82 -17.04 -5.72
CA LEU A 511 -23.89 -17.91 -4.54
C LEU A 511 -25.27 -17.88 -3.87
N GLN A 512 -25.88 -16.69 -3.79
CA GLN A 512 -27.25 -16.55 -3.31
C GLN A 512 -28.23 -17.26 -4.25
N SER A 513 -28.03 -17.18 -5.56
CA SER A 513 -28.85 -17.89 -6.55
C SER A 513 -28.73 -19.40 -6.42
N GLU A 514 -27.54 -19.92 -6.13
CA GLU A 514 -27.33 -21.36 -5.82
C GLU A 514 -28.14 -21.80 -4.59
N ALA A 515 -28.14 -21.02 -3.51
CA ALA A 515 -28.96 -21.30 -2.33
C ALA A 515 -30.47 -21.22 -2.64
N VAL A 516 -30.89 -20.23 -3.43
CA VAL A 516 -32.29 -20.05 -3.86
C VAL A 516 -32.79 -21.20 -4.74
N ARG A 517 -31.93 -21.89 -5.50
CA ARG A 517 -32.35 -23.04 -6.33
C ARG A 517 -32.93 -24.20 -5.54
N PHE A 518 -32.60 -24.31 -4.25
CA PHE A 518 -33.17 -25.33 -3.37
C PHE A 518 -34.53 -24.93 -2.78
N HIS A 519 -34.94 -23.67 -2.96
CA HIS A 519 -36.22 -23.16 -2.49
C HIS A 519 -37.37 -23.74 -3.34
N ILE A 520 -38.34 -24.39 -2.68
CA ILE A 520 -39.50 -25.02 -3.34
C ILE A 520 -40.80 -24.20 -3.23
N GLY A 521 -40.77 -23.04 -2.56
CA GLY A 521 -41.93 -22.16 -2.45
C GLY A 521 -42.31 -21.55 -3.80
N PRO A 522 -43.59 -21.13 -3.96
CA PRO A 522 -44.08 -20.52 -5.19
C PRO A 522 -43.50 -19.11 -5.44
N ASP A 523 -43.15 -18.40 -4.35
CA ASP A 523 -42.58 -17.07 -4.37
C ASP A 523 -41.09 -17.10 -4.03
N LYS A 524 -40.41 -15.95 -4.16
CA LYS A 524 -39.02 -15.82 -3.69
C LYS A 524 -38.95 -15.95 -2.16
N PRO A 525 -37.82 -16.39 -1.59
CA PRO A 525 -37.61 -16.42 -0.15
C PRO A 525 -38.00 -15.10 0.53
N GLU A 526 -38.81 -15.16 1.57
CA GLU A 526 -39.26 -13.99 2.30
C GLU A 526 -38.12 -13.41 3.14
N VAL A 527 -37.98 -12.07 3.12
CA VAL A 527 -36.93 -11.36 3.85
C VAL A 527 -37.55 -10.41 4.85
N HIS A 528 -37.23 -10.60 6.13
CA HIS A 528 -37.68 -9.75 7.22
C HIS A 528 -36.53 -8.99 7.85
N HIS A 529 -36.83 -7.76 8.29
CA HIS A 529 -35.89 -6.85 8.94
C HIS A 529 -36.41 -6.49 10.32
N PHE A 530 -35.66 -6.83 11.35
CA PHE A 530 -35.99 -6.50 12.73
C PHE A 530 -34.94 -5.57 13.30
N LEU A 531 -35.37 -4.48 13.95
CA LEU A 531 -34.50 -3.61 14.73
C LEU A 531 -34.55 -4.04 16.19
N SER A 532 -33.41 -4.05 16.87
CA SER A 532 -33.42 -4.10 18.33
C SER A 532 -34.13 -2.85 18.88
N LEU A 533 -34.93 -3.06 19.92
CA LEU A 533 -35.61 -2.00 20.66
C LEU A 533 -34.69 -1.29 21.65
#